data_AF-A0A815GX17-F1
#
_entry.id   AF-A0A815GX17-F1
#
_cell.length_a   1.000
_cell.length_b   1.000
_cell.length_c   1.000
_cell.angle_alpha   90.00
_cell.angle_beta   90.00
_cell.angle_gamma   90.00
#
_symmetry.space_group_name_H-M   'P 1'
#
loop_
_entity.id
_entity.type
_entity.pdbx_description
1 polymer ?
#
loop_
_entity_poly.entity_id
_entity_poly.type
_entity_poly.pdbx_seq_one_letter_code
_entity_poly.pdbx_strand_id
1 'polypeptide(L)'
;MPPLDACTSSSVSLRCPNNYVVVVSRAFYGVAQIQGLCSYSPSDCIADSTSTVACNSDSIQCNLYVTKKKLPQCNDQFSSYVHIEYDCVPISMDDSTKEYNVCQQNSTEITSDQGIIRSPGYPTQFPITTSECLCSIRVPHDKTIRLWLSDLYISSLSINCVSDHVTVVDSVQTYRNCGTKRYAYPYLCSSTILIQYSVQIQSSIYRGMRMYFEIVDRPTNDNCSNSNETITPALAIKHKLLIP
;
A
#
# COMPACT_ATOMS: atom_id res chain seq x y z
N MET A 1 3.26 14.33 4.22
CA MET A 1 2.97 15.56 3.47
C MET A 1 1.67 16.16 3.98
N PRO A 2 1.44 17.47 3.89
CA PRO A 2 0.12 18.01 4.22
C PRO A 2 -0.92 17.43 3.25
N PRO A 3 -2.15 17.16 3.72
CA PRO A 3 -3.23 16.75 2.83
C PRO A 3 -3.56 17.86 1.83
N LEU A 4 -4.20 17.47 0.74
CA LEU A 4 -4.61 18.36 -0.33
C LEU A 4 -6.10 18.27 -0.56
N ASP A 5 -6.77 19.42 -0.56
CA ASP A 5 -8.15 19.56 -0.97
C ASP A 5 -8.23 20.11 -2.39
N ALA A 6 -9.06 19.50 -3.23
CA ALA A 6 -9.30 19.95 -4.59
C ALA A 6 -10.80 20.10 -4.86
N CYS A 7 -11.20 21.25 -5.40
CA CYS A 7 -12.57 21.46 -5.88
C CYS A 7 -12.93 20.42 -6.95
N THR A 8 -14.21 20.05 -7.01
CA THR A 8 -14.73 19.32 -8.17
C THR A 8 -14.64 20.15 -9.46
N SER A 9 -14.55 19.45 -10.58
CA SER A 9 -14.32 20.02 -11.92
C SER A 9 -12.99 20.77 -12.04
N SER A 10 -11.97 20.37 -11.26
CA SER A 10 -10.62 20.92 -11.32
C SER A 10 -9.58 19.83 -11.55
N SER A 11 -8.43 20.24 -12.09
CA SER A 11 -7.26 19.39 -12.20
C SER A 11 -6.31 19.66 -11.04
N VAL A 12 -5.81 18.59 -10.43
CA VAL A 12 -4.84 18.66 -9.34
C VAL A 12 -3.64 17.78 -9.66
N SER A 13 -2.44 18.25 -9.30
CA SER A 13 -1.17 17.57 -9.54
C SER A 13 -0.50 17.28 -8.21
N LEU A 14 -0.44 16.01 -7.82
CA LEU A 14 0.37 15.56 -6.69
C LEU A 14 1.80 15.35 -7.18
N ARG A 15 2.76 15.95 -6.48
CA ARG A 15 4.16 15.95 -6.87
C ARG A 15 5.02 15.59 -5.67
N CYS A 16 6.04 14.78 -5.95
CA CYS A 16 7.10 14.46 -5.01
C CYS A 16 8.44 14.97 -5.55
N PRO A 17 9.45 15.11 -4.67
CA PRO A 17 10.82 15.37 -5.11
C PRO A 17 11.34 14.28 -6.07
N ASN A 18 12.46 14.56 -6.73
CA ASN A 18 13.16 13.56 -7.55
C ASN A 18 13.47 12.31 -6.70
N ASN A 19 13.38 11.13 -7.31
CA ASN A 19 13.57 9.82 -6.65
C ASN A 19 12.50 9.44 -5.62
N TYR A 20 11.35 10.10 -5.64
CA TYR A 20 10.17 9.69 -4.89
C TYR A 20 9.00 9.45 -5.85
N VAL A 21 8.01 8.71 -5.38
CA VAL A 21 6.77 8.43 -6.10
C VAL A 21 5.58 8.74 -5.20
N VAL A 22 4.51 9.26 -5.81
CA VAL A 22 3.24 9.49 -5.11
C VAL A 22 2.53 8.16 -4.85
N VAL A 23 2.23 7.89 -3.59
CA VAL A 23 1.31 6.83 -3.15
C VAL A 23 0.18 7.49 -2.36
N VAL A 24 -1.05 7.39 -2.87
CA VAL A 24 -2.24 7.89 -2.16
C VAL A 24 -2.55 6.95 -0.99
N SER A 25 -2.56 7.49 0.22
CA SER A 25 -2.85 6.73 1.44
C SER A 25 -4.33 6.77 1.79
N ARG A 26 -4.98 7.90 1.55
CA ARG A 26 -6.41 8.09 1.80
C ARG A 26 -6.96 9.13 0.84
N ALA A 27 -8.17 8.91 0.34
CA ALA A 27 -8.90 9.90 -0.43
C ALA A 27 -10.40 9.74 -0.23
N PHE A 28 -11.11 10.84 -0.05
CA PHE A 28 -12.56 10.84 0.09
C PHE A 28 -13.18 12.08 -0.52
N TYR A 29 -14.40 11.94 -1.03
CA TYR A 29 -15.21 13.07 -1.44
C TYR A 29 -15.92 13.66 -0.24
N GLY A 30 -16.09 14.98 -0.22
CA GLY A 30 -16.84 15.66 0.83
C GLY A 30 -17.84 16.67 0.28
N VAL A 31 -18.90 16.93 1.05
CA VAL A 31 -19.83 18.04 0.81
C VAL A 31 -19.53 19.11 1.85
N ALA A 32 -19.06 20.27 1.38
CA ALA A 32 -18.75 21.38 2.26
C ALA A 32 -20.03 21.99 2.83
N GLN A 33 -20.03 22.29 4.13
CA GLN A 33 -21.15 22.98 4.77
C GLN A 33 -21.36 24.41 4.24
N ILE A 34 -20.29 25.07 3.81
CA ILE A 34 -20.31 26.41 3.25
C ILE A 34 -20.33 26.32 1.73
N GLN A 35 -21.35 26.92 1.10
CA GLN A 35 -21.48 26.95 -0.34
C GLN A 35 -20.27 27.61 -1.00
N GLY A 36 -19.66 26.93 -1.98
CA GLY A 36 -18.49 27.43 -2.71
C GLY A 36 -17.15 27.15 -2.03
N LEU A 37 -17.14 26.64 -0.80
CA LEU A 37 -15.92 26.15 -0.15
C LEU A 37 -15.56 24.75 -0.68
N CYS A 38 -14.28 24.52 -0.91
CA CYS A 38 -13.74 23.26 -1.42
C CYS A 38 -12.59 22.74 -0.55
N SER A 39 -12.71 22.85 0.77
CA SER A 39 -11.71 22.38 1.73
C SER A 39 -12.37 21.48 2.75
N TYR A 40 -11.63 20.51 3.24
CA TYR A 40 -12.10 19.58 4.25
C TYR A 40 -12.34 20.27 5.60
N SER A 41 -13.53 20.06 6.15
CA SER A 41 -13.84 20.30 7.56
C SER A 41 -14.25 19.00 8.25
N PRO A 42 -13.86 18.76 9.52
CA PRO A 42 -14.32 17.60 10.29
C PRO A 42 -15.85 17.48 10.42
N SER A 43 -16.58 18.57 10.22
CA SER A 43 -18.05 18.62 10.25
C SER A 43 -18.73 18.27 8.92
N ASP A 44 -17.95 18.12 7.83
CA ASP A 44 -18.50 17.82 6.51
C ASP A 44 -19.00 16.38 6.41
N CYS A 45 -19.99 16.17 5.55
CA CYS A 45 -20.35 14.82 5.16
C CYS A 45 -19.35 14.28 4.13
N ILE A 46 -18.80 13.09 4.39
CA ILE A 46 -17.74 12.49 3.57
C ILE A 46 -18.09 11.07 3.07
N ALA A 47 -17.44 10.69 1.97
CA ALA A 47 -17.60 9.42 1.30
C ALA A 47 -16.24 8.90 0.81
N ASP A 48 -15.83 7.70 1.25
CA ASP A 48 -14.56 7.11 0.82
C ASP A 48 -14.50 6.95 -0.71
N SER A 49 -13.34 7.24 -1.28
CA SER A 49 -13.08 7.15 -2.70
C SER A 49 -11.65 6.75 -3.05
N THR A 50 -10.93 6.14 -2.10
CA THR A 50 -9.58 5.61 -2.29
C THR A 50 -9.43 4.71 -3.53
N SER A 51 -10.48 3.97 -3.92
CA SER A 51 -10.47 3.16 -5.14
C SER A 51 -10.52 3.96 -6.45
N THR A 52 -11.01 5.20 -6.41
CA THR A 52 -11.20 6.05 -7.62
C THR A 52 -10.08 7.06 -7.83
N VAL A 53 -9.29 7.37 -6.79
CA VAL A 53 -8.14 8.26 -6.87
C VAL A 53 -6.88 7.40 -6.99
N ALA A 54 -6.71 6.79 -8.17
CA ALA A 54 -5.55 5.97 -8.49
C ALA A 54 -4.55 6.76 -9.32
N CYS A 55 -3.31 6.82 -8.83
CA CYS A 55 -2.19 7.35 -9.62
C CYS A 55 -1.65 6.24 -10.51
N ASN A 56 -1.41 6.54 -11.78
CA ASN A 56 -0.77 5.59 -12.69
C ASN A 56 0.57 5.14 -12.11
N SER A 57 0.79 3.82 -12.03
CA SER A 57 2.03 3.27 -11.47
C SER A 57 3.27 3.58 -12.31
N ASP A 58 3.06 4.02 -13.55
CA ASP A 58 4.11 4.39 -14.51
C ASP A 58 4.59 5.85 -14.37
N SER A 59 3.88 6.67 -13.60
CA SER A 59 4.20 8.10 -13.46
C SER A 59 4.64 8.45 -12.05
N ILE A 60 5.71 9.25 -11.95
CA ILE A 60 6.19 9.81 -10.68
C ILE A 60 5.19 10.85 -10.13
N GLN A 61 4.48 11.54 -11.02
CA GLN A 61 3.46 12.53 -10.69
C GLN A 61 2.05 11.96 -10.84
N CYS A 62 1.12 12.47 -10.05
CA CYS A 62 -0.28 12.06 -10.11
C CYS A 62 -1.13 13.25 -10.53
N ASN A 63 -1.54 13.27 -11.80
CA ASN A 63 -2.44 14.29 -12.34
C ASN A 63 -3.85 13.72 -12.33
N LEU A 64 -4.73 14.36 -11.56
CA LEU A 64 -6.09 13.91 -11.32
C LEU A 64 -7.04 14.97 -11.85
N TYR A 65 -8.09 14.53 -12.53
CA TYR A 65 -9.24 15.38 -12.83
C TYR A 65 -10.38 14.99 -11.88
N VAL A 66 -10.71 15.89 -10.97
CA VAL A 66 -11.70 15.65 -9.93
C VAL A 66 -13.08 15.89 -10.52
N THR A 67 -13.90 14.86 -10.63
CA THR A 67 -15.28 14.99 -11.09
C THR A 67 -16.25 15.08 -9.92
N LYS A 68 -17.44 15.66 -10.15
CA LYS A 68 -18.52 15.62 -9.17
C LYS A 68 -19.01 14.19 -9.01
N LYS A 69 -19.07 13.71 -7.78
CA LYS A 69 -19.65 12.41 -7.43
C LYS A 69 -20.91 12.64 -6.61
N LYS A 70 -21.99 11.96 -6.97
CA LYS A 70 -23.21 11.94 -6.14
C LYS A 70 -22.95 11.04 -4.94
N LEU A 71 -23.21 11.53 -3.73
CA LEU A 71 -22.89 10.85 -2.48
C LEU A 71 -24.20 10.43 -1.77
N PRO A 72 -24.66 9.17 -1.89
CA PRO A 72 -25.89 8.72 -1.26
C PRO A 72 -25.91 8.91 0.27
N GLN A 73 -24.77 8.69 0.93
CA GLN A 73 -24.61 8.91 2.38
C GLN A 73 -24.71 10.38 2.81
N CYS A 74 -24.62 11.31 1.86
CA CYS A 74 -24.74 12.75 2.09
C CYS A 74 -26.06 13.27 1.52
N ASN A 75 -27.15 12.56 1.78
CA ASN A 75 -28.49 12.91 1.29
C ASN A 75 -28.51 13.16 -0.23
N ASP A 76 -27.84 12.29 -0.99
CA ASP A 76 -27.78 12.37 -2.45
C ASP A 76 -27.14 13.67 -3.00
N GLN A 77 -26.43 14.44 -2.19
CA GLN A 77 -25.74 15.65 -2.63
C GLN A 77 -24.53 15.33 -3.51
N PHE A 78 -24.19 16.26 -4.41
CA PHE A 78 -22.94 16.19 -5.15
C PHE A 78 -21.78 16.67 -4.28
N SER A 79 -20.66 15.97 -4.36
CA SER A 79 -19.41 16.37 -3.72
C SER A 79 -18.99 17.78 -4.11
N SER A 80 -18.50 18.54 -3.14
CA SER A 80 -17.91 19.87 -3.34
C SER A 80 -16.42 19.76 -3.64
N TYR A 81 -15.73 18.83 -2.97
CA TYR A 81 -14.29 18.62 -3.07
C TYR A 81 -13.91 17.13 -2.97
N VAL A 82 -12.65 16.84 -3.26
CA VAL A 82 -11.96 15.62 -2.83
C VAL A 82 -10.81 16.01 -1.89
N HIS A 83 -10.72 15.30 -0.76
CA HIS A 83 -9.59 15.37 0.15
C HIS A 83 -8.64 14.23 -0.18
N ILE A 84 -7.34 14.52 -0.28
CA ILE A 84 -6.32 13.55 -0.66
C ILE A 84 -5.15 13.62 0.32
N GLU A 85 -4.91 12.51 0.99
CA GLU A 85 -3.69 12.25 1.75
C GLU A 85 -2.79 11.35 0.89
N TYR A 86 -1.51 11.73 0.79
CA TYR A 86 -0.53 10.97 0.03
C TYR A 86 0.86 11.04 0.66
N ASP A 87 1.63 10.00 0.42
CA ASP A 87 3.02 9.90 0.81
C ASP A 87 3.91 10.02 -0.42
N CYS A 88 5.07 10.66 -0.22
CA CYS A 88 6.18 10.59 -1.15
C CYS A 88 7.08 9.45 -0.73
N VAL A 89 7.04 8.35 -1.49
CA VAL A 89 7.74 7.12 -1.17
C VAL A 89 9.01 7.03 -2.01
N PRO A 90 10.19 6.80 -1.43
CA PRO A 90 11.42 6.73 -2.20
C PRO A 90 11.42 5.53 -3.17
N ILE A 91 11.93 5.73 -4.39
CA ILE A 91 12.04 4.68 -5.42
C ILE A 91 13.46 4.14 -5.60
N SER A 92 14.43 4.95 -5.18
CA SER A 92 15.86 4.68 -5.10
C SER A 92 16.38 5.50 -3.93
N MET A 93 17.28 4.94 -3.16
CA MET A 93 17.84 5.62 -1.99
C MET A 93 19.36 5.64 -2.08
N ASP A 94 19.98 6.41 -1.19
CA ASP A 94 21.43 6.50 -1.06
C ASP A 94 22.06 5.15 -0.66
N ASP A 95 23.40 5.12 -0.58
CA ASP A 95 24.20 3.93 -0.25
C ASP A 95 23.84 3.29 1.11
N SER A 96 23.06 3.97 1.96
CA SER A 96 22.67 3.47 3.29
C SER A 96 21.43 2.59 3.28
N THR A 97 20.63 2.64 2.22
CA THR A 97 19.38 1.87 2.16
C THR A 97 19.62 0.48 1.60
N LYS A 98 19.15 -0.52 2.35
CA LYS A 98 19.25 -1.92 1.94
C LYS A 98 18.17 -2.25 0.92
N GLU A 99 18.59 -2.85 -0.19
CA GLU A 99 17.69 -3.48 -1.16
C GLU A 99 17.58 -4.97 -0.88
N TYR A 100 16.37 -5.48 -0.96
CA TYR A 100 16.03 -6.87 -0.72
C TYR A 100 15.31 -7.45 -1.94
N ASN A 101 15.65 -8.68 -2.29
CA ASN A 101 14.90 -9.45 -3.27
C ASN A 101 13.92 -10.37 -2.53
N VAL A 102 12.62 -10.27 -2.82
CA VAL A 102 11.58 -11.07 -2.16
C VAL A 102 11.77 -12.59 -2.34
N CYS A 103 12.49 -13.00 -3.39
CA CYS A 103 12.78 -14.40 -3.74
C CYS A 103 14.21 -14.83 -3.39
N GLN A 104 14.94 -14.05 -2.60
CA GLN A 104 16.28 -14.45 -2.17
C GLN A 104 16.23 -15.80 -1.46
N GLN A 105 17.13 -16.72 -1.83
CA GLN A 105 17.14 -18.10 -1.32
C GLN A 105 17.27 -18.12 0.22
N ASN A 106 16.51 -19.01 0.86
CA ASN A 106 16.25 -19.09 2.31
C ASN A 106 15.44 -17.89 2.82
N SER A 107 14.17 -18.13 3.19
CA SER A 107 13.18 -17.11 3.64
C SER A 107 13.84 -15.94 4.36
N THR A 108 13.94 -14.80 3.68
CA THR A 108 14.74 -13.68 4.19
C THR A 108 14.03 -13.04 5.36
N GLU A 109 14.69 -13.03 6.51
CA GLU A 109 14.30 -12.24 7.67
C GLU A 109 14.98 -10.88 7.57
N ILE A 110 14.17 -9.84 7.39
CA ILE A 110 14.60 -8.46 7.23
C ILE A 110 14.51 -7.78 8.58
N THR A 111 15.65 -7.25 9.05
CA THR A 111 15.79 -6.62 10.37
C THR A 111 16.29 -5.17 10.29
N SER A 112 16.43 -4.60 9.09
CA SER A 112 16.79 -3.20 8.95
C SER A 112 15.64 -2.29 9.34
N ASP A 113 15.96 -1.07 9.79
CA ASP A 113 14.93 -0.07 10.11
C ASP A 113 14.24 0.49 8.87
N GLN A 114 14.82 0.32 7.68
CA GLN A 114 14.19 0.71 6.42
C GLN A 114 14.78 -0.09 5.26
N GLY A 115 14.08 -0.13 4.13
CA GLY A 115 14.56 -0.82 2.95
C GLY A 115 13.59 -0.84 1.79
N ILE A 116 14.11 -1.23 0.64
CA ILE A 116 13.34 -1.44 -0.58
C ILE A 116 13.29 -2.94 -0.87
N ILE A 117 12.08 -3.49 -1.02
CA ILE A 117 11.87 -4.90 -1.38
C ILE A 117 11.41 -4.97 -2.83
N ARG A 118 12.09 -5.75 -3.66
CA ARG A 118 11.76 -5.92 -5.08
C ARG A 118 11.51 -7.38 -5.42
N SER A 119 10.65 -7.60 -6.41
CA SER A 119 10.64 -8.88 -7.13
C SER A 119 11.94 -9.05 -7.92
N PRO A 120 12.42 -10.28 -8.16
CA PRO A 120 13.54 -10.52 -9.06
C PRO A 120 13.44 -9.78 -10.39
N GLY A 121 14.56 -9.27 -10.89
CA GLY A 121 14.60 -8.59 -12.20
C GLY A 121 13.94 -7.21 -12.27
N TYR A 122 13.16 -6.77 -11.27
CA TYR A 122 12.52 -5.45 -11.26
C TYR A 122 13.54 -4.30 -11.46
N PRO A 123 13.22 -3.23 -12.23
CA PRO A 123 11.98 -3.01 -12.98
C PRO A 123 12.00 -3.68 -14.37
N THR A 124 13.10 -4.35 -14.69
CA THR A 124 13.36 -5.02 -15.97
C THR A 124 12.84 -6.45 -15.95
N GLN A 125 13.30 -7.26 -16.90
CA GLN A 125 12.76 -8.58 -17.13
C GLN A 125 13.05 -9.54 -15.96
N PHE A 126 11.98 -10.19 -15.51
CA PHE A 126 12.02 -11.32 -14.59
C PHE A 126 12.36 -12.61 -15.37
N PRO A 127 13.21 -13.52 -14.86
CA PRO A 127 13.45 -14.81 -15.51
C PRO A 127 12.20 -15.69 -15.47
N ILE A 128 11.77 -16.17 -16.66
CA ILE A 128 10.48 -16.80 -17.09
C ILE A 128 9.91 -17.98 -16.27
N THR A 129 10.27 -18.15 -15.00
CA THR A 129 9.84 -19.27 -14.15
C THR A 129 8.83 -18.82 -13.11
N THR A 130 7.72 -19.56 -12.97
CA THR A 130 6.78 -19.45 -11.85
C THR A 130 7.53 -19.21 -10.56
N SER A 131 7.13 -18.18 -9.82
CA SER A 131 7.83 -17.76 -8.62
C SER A 131 6.85 -17.66 -7.47
N GLU A 132 7.09 -18.48 -6.46
CA GLU A 132 6.48 -18.35 -5.14
C GLU A 132 7.57 -17.98 -4.16
N CYS A 133 7.47 -16.76 -3.63
CA CYS A 133 8.51 -16.15 -2.83
C CYS A 133 7.93 -15.64 -1.53
N LEU A 134 8.73 -15.71 -0.47
CA LEU A 134 8.33 -15.34 0.87
C LEU A 134 9.51 -14.65 1.56
N CYS A 135 9.25 -13.46 2.10
CA CYS A 135 10.14 -12.83 3.08
C CYS A 135 9.34 -12.34 4.28
N SER A 136 10.04 -12.00 5.35
CA SER A 136 9.46 -11.46 6.57
C SER A 136 10.23 -10.24 7.05
N ILE A 137 9.54 -9.24 7.56
CA ILE A 137 10.14 -8.08 8.23
C ILE A 137 9.90 -8.22 9.72
N ARG A 138 10.96 -8.10 10.53
CA ARG A 138 10.87 -8.07 11.99
C ARG A 138 10.77 -6.64 12.48
N VAL A 139 9.77 -6.40 13.32
CA VAL A 139 9.50 -5.10 13.94
C VAL A 139 9.78 -5.23 15.44
N PRO A 140 10.70 -4.41 16.01
CA PRO A 140 10.92 -4.34 17.45
C PRO A 140 9.63 -4.03 18.23
N HIS A 141 9.56 -4.50 19.48
CA HIS A 141 8.34 -4.42 20.30
C HIS A 141 7.83 -2.99 20.58
N ASP A 142 8.74 -2.02 20.66
CA ASP A 142 8.49 -0.61 20.90
C ASP A 142 8.29 0.22 19.63
N LYS A 143 8.27 -0.45 18.46
CA LYS A 143 8.16 0.18 17.15
C LYS A 143 6.96 -0.34 16.37
N THR A 144 6.65 0.36 15.29
CA THR A 144 5.70 -0.06 14.26
C THR A 144 6.35 0.05 12.89
N ILE A 145 5.65 -0.41 11.86
CA ILE A 145 6.10 -0.38 10.47
C ILE A 145 5.13 0.41 9.61
N ARG A 146 5.67 1.30 8.80
CA ARG A 146 4.97 1.86 7.64
C ARG A 146 5.45 1.12 6.41
N LEU A 147 4.50 0.64 5.61
CA LEU A 147 4.76 -0.17 4.43
C LEU A 147 3.99 0.40 3.25
N TRP A 148 4.66 0.46 2.10
CA TRP A 148 4.04 0.88 0.84
C TRP A 148 4.37 -0.11 -0.26
N LEU A 149 3.34 -0.51 -1.00
CA LEU A 149 3.47 -1.06 -2.34
C LEU A 149 3.61 0.11 -3.31
N SER A 150 4.86 0.48 -3.63
CA SER A 150 5.20 1.67 -4.41
C SER A 150 5.06 1.49 -5.93
N ASP A 151 5.15 0.25 -6.41
CA ASP A 151 4.85 -0.15 -7.78
C ASP A 151 4.48 -1.64 -7.79
N LEU A 152 3.36 -1.95 -8.41
CA LEU A 152 2.98 -3.31 -8.76
C LEU A 152 2.48 -3.30 -10.20
N TYR A 153 3.02 -4.18 -11.02
CA TYR A 153 2.48 -4.47 -12.33
C TYR A 153 2.69 -5.95 -12.68
N ILE A 154 1.63 -6.76 -12.52
CA ILE A 154 1.60 -8.22 -12.74
C ILE A 154 0.31 -8.66 -13.48
N SER A 155 0.22 -9.92 -13.95
CA SER A 155 -0.79 -10.34 -14.94
C SER A 155 -2.22 -10.50 -14.43
N SER A 156 -2.48 -10.51 -13.13
CA SER A 156 -3.84 -10.73 -12.63
C SER A 156 -4.66 -9.44 -12.65
N LEU A 157 -5.75 -9.45 -13.42
CA LEU A 157 -6.78 -8.40 -13.43
C LEU A 157 -8.03 -8.81 -12.64
N SER A 158 -8.00 -9.94 -11.95
CA SER A 158 -9.13 -10.42 -11.16
C SER A 158 -9.32 -9.57 -9.90
N ILE A 159 -10.56 -9.24 -9.56
CA ILE A 159 -10.89 -8.42 -8.37
C ILE A 159 -10.33 -9.06 -7.08
N ASN A 160 -10.30 -10.39 -7.03
CA ASN A 160 -9.83 -11.16 -5.87
C ASN A 160 -8.37 -11.61 -5.97
N CYS A 161 -7.65 -11.22 -7.03
CA CYS A 161 -6.24 -11.54 -7.23
C CYS A 161 -5.93 -13.04 -7.04
N VAL A 162 -6.68 -13.91 -7.73
CA VAL A 162 -6.63 -15.37 -7.51
C VAL A 162 -5.37 -15.99 -8.09
N SER A 163 -4.91 -15.51 -9.26
CA SER A 163 -3.72 -16.00 -9.94
C SER A 163 -2.45 -15.32 -9.40
N ASP A 164 -1.99 -14.27 -10.07
CA ASP A 164 -0.79 -13.53 -9.69
C ASP A 164 -1.14 -12.48 -8.64
N HIS A 165 -0.41 -12.48 -7.53
CA HIS A 165 -0.71 -11.58 -6.44
C HIS A 165 0.48 -11.35 -5.50
N VAL A 166 0.39 -10.24 -4.78
CA VAL A 166 1.21 -9.94 -3.61
C VAL A 166 0.31 -9.97 -2.40
N THR A 167 0.67 -10.78 -1.41
CA THR A 167 -0.01 -10.81 -0.11
C THR A 167 0.91 -10.19 0.95
N VAL A 168 0.35 -9.27 1.73
CA VAL A 168 0.95 -8.81 2.99
C VAL A 168 0.08 -9.34 4.12
N VAL A 169 0.68 -10.11 5.02
CA VAL A 169 0.02 -10.65 6.19
C VAL A 169 0.58 -9.99 7.44
N ASP A 170 -0.30 -9.27 8.10
CA ASP A 170 -0.20 -8.89 9.51
C ASP A 170 -0.95 -9.95 10.34
N SER A 171 -0.60 -10.16 11.61
CA SER A 171 -1.22 -11.18 12.48
C SER A 171 -2.74 -11.03 12.60
N VAL A 172 -3.25 -9.82 12.30
CA VAL A 172 -4.67 -9.46 12.33
C VAL A 172 -5.30 -9.42 10.94
N GLN A 173 -4.56 -9.04 9.90
CA GLN A 173 -5.13 -8.70 8.60
C GLN A 173 -4.29 -9.18 7.43
N THR A 174 -4.97 -9.65 6.39
CA THR A 174 -4.35 -10.07 5.13
C THR A 174 -4.78 -9.13 4.01
N TYR A 175 -3.80 -8.56 3.33
CA TYR A 175 -4.01 -7.66 2.19
C TYR A 175 -3.47 -8.32 0.93
N ARG A 176 -4.33 -8.46 -0.09
CA ARG A 176 -3.95 -9.06 -1.37
C ARG A 176 -4.09 -8.03 -2.49
N ASN A 177 -3.04 -7.86 -3.28
CA ASN A 177 -2.97 -6.92 -4.39
C ASN A 177 -2.49 -7.59 -5.67
N CYS A 178 -2.98 -7.11 -6.81
CA CYS A 178 -2.60 -7.56 -8.14
C CYS A 178 -2.82 -6.47 -9.19
N GLY A 179 -2.49 -6.81 -10.45
CA GLY A 179 -2.62 -5.91 -11.58
C GLY A 179 -1.67 -4.74 -11.45
N THR A 180 -2.17 -3.54 -11.78
CA THR A 180 -1.44 -2.29 -11.66
C THR A 180 -1.86 -1.56 -10.40
N LYS A 181 -0.97 -1.46 -9.39
CA LYS A 181 -1.35 -0.93 -8.07
C LYS A 181 -0.24 -0.14 -7.41
N ARG A 182 -0.63 0.93 -6.70
CA ARG A 182 0.11 1.51 -5.59
C ARG A 182 -0.78 1.50 -4.36
N TYR A 183 -0.21 1.22 -3.20
CA TYR A 183 -0.98 1.09 -1.96
C TYR A 183 -0.13 1.45 -0.75
N ALA A 184 -0.62 2.36 0.09
CA ALA A 184 -0.10 2.55 1.43
C ALA A 184 -0.89 1.63 2.36
N TYR A 185 -0.18 0.75 3.07
CA TYR A 185 -0.83 -0.08 4.07
C TYR A 185 -1.13 0.78 5.32
N PRO A 186 -2.23 0.51 6.04
CA PRO A 186 -2.38 1.07 7.38
C PRO A 186 -1.26 0.55 8.29
N TYR A 187 -1.14 1.13 9.49
CA TYR A 187 -0.20 0.63 10.49
C TYR A 187 -0.42 -0.87 10.73
N LEU A 188 0.64 -1.64 10.55
CA LEU A 188 0.65 -3.08 10.80
C LEU A 188 1.14 -3.32 12.23
N CYS A 189 0.48 -4.23 12.94
CA CYS A 189 0.61 -4.35 14.39
C CYS A 189 1.44 -5.53 14.85
N SER A 190 1.69 -6.51 13.99
CA SER A 190 2.53 -7.66 14.27
C SER A 190 4.01 -7.30 14.34
N SER A 191 4.73 -7.99 15.24
CA SER A 191 6.19 -7.99 15.30
C SER A 191 6.84 -8.66 14.08
N THR A 192 6.04 -9.34 13.26
CA THR A 192 6.49 -10.03 12.04
C THR A 192 5.48 -9.83 10.92
N ILE A 193 5.90 -9.14 9.88
CA ILE A 193 5.09 -8.92 8.67
C ILE A 193 5.56 -9.91 7.60
N LEU A 194 4.65 -10.73 7.09
CA LEU A 194 4.96 -11.67 6.01
C LEU A 194 4.58 -11.05 4.67
N ILE A 195 5.48 -11.15 3.70
CA ILE A 195 5.26 -10.71 2.32
C ILE A 195 5.40 -11.92 1.42
N GLN A 196 4.32 -12.29 0.75
CA GLN A 196 4.28 -13.36 -0.22
C GLN A 196 4.08 -12.78 -1.63
N TYR A 197 4.97 -13.16 -2.55
CA TYR A 197 4.88 -12.82 -3.97
C TYR A 197 4.65 -14.11 -4.77
N SER A 198 3.50 -14.24 -5.42
CA SER A 198 3.13 -15.42 -6.21
C SER A 198 2.76 -15.00 -7.62
N VAL A 199 3.52 -15.46 -8.61
CA VAL A 199 3.29 -15.16 -10.04
C VAL A 199 3.45 -16.43 -10.87
N GLN A 200 2.40 -16.77 -11.62
CA GLN A 200 2.29 -17.93 -12.49
C GLN A 200 2.62 -17.59 -13.94
N ILE A 201 2.14 -16.44 -14.44
CA ILE A 201 2.34 -16.01 -15.82
C ILE A 201 3.34 -14.85 -15.85
N GLN A 202 4.48 -15.07 -16.50
CA GLN A 202 5.52 -14.07 -16.61
C GLN A 202 5.69 -13.63 -18.06
N SER A 203 5.59 -12.31 -18.27
CA SER A 203 5.76 -11.65 -19.57
C SER A 203 6.68 -10.44 -19.38
N SER A 204 7.45 -10.09 -20.40
CA SER A 204 8.37 -8.94 -20.38
C SER A 204 7.66 -7.59 -20.21
N ILE A 205 6.33 -7.55 -20.36
CA ILE A 205 5.53 -6.34 -20.12
C ILE A 205 5.36 -6.05 -18.63
N TYR A 206 5.47 -7.05 -17.75
CA TYR A 206 5.24 -6.91 -16.32
C TYR A 206 6.55 -6.56 -15.61
N ARG A 207 6.57 -5.39 -14.95
CA ARG A 207 7.74 -4.93 -14.18
C ARG A 207 7.92 -5.72 -12.87
N GLY A 208 6.85 -6.30 -12.34
CA GLY A 208 6.85 -6.96 -11.04
C GLY A 208 6.47 -6.01 -9.90
N MET A 209 7.17 -6.11 -8.78
CA MET A 209 6.85 -5.44 -7.52
C MET A 209 8.03 -4.63 -6.98
N ARG A 210 7.74 -3.44 -6.45
CA ARG A 210 8.61 -2.68 -5.53
C ARG A 210 7.83 -2.19 -4.32
N MET A 211 8.32 -2.53 -3.14
CA MET A 211 7.84 -2.03 -1.85
C MET A 211 8.92 -1.21 -1.17
N TYR A 212 8.49 -0.26 -0.35
CA TYR A 212 9.35 0.46 0.59
C TYR A 212 8.77 0.28 1.99
N PHE A 213 9.64 0.19 2.99
CA PHE A 213 9.22 0.16 4.38
C PHE A 213 10.15 0.99 5.26
N GLU A 214 9.60 1.48 6.36
CA GLU A 214 10.33 2.10 7.47
C GLU A 214 9.74 1.64 8.80
N ILE A 215 10.62 1.31 9.72
CA ILE A 215 10.34 1.01 11.12
C ILE A 215 10.45 2.32 11.87
N VAL A 216 9.34 2.73 12.48
CA VAL A 216 9.21 4.02 13.17
C VAL A 216 8.78 3.78 14.61
N ASP A 217 9.01 4.77 15.46
CA ASP A 217 8.53 4.71 16.83
C ASP A 217 7.00 4.62 16.85
N ARG A 218 6.49 3.81 17.79
CA ARG A 218 5.06 3.55 17.88
C ARG A 218 4.31 4.86 18.20
N PRO A 219 3.33 5.28 17.37
CA PRO A 219 2.49 6.43 17.69
C PRO A 219 1.70 6.19 18.98
N THR A 220 1.50 7.22 19.80
CA THR A 220 0.73 7.10 21.05
C THR A 220 -0.74 6.74 20.84
N ASN A 221 -1.25 6.93 19.63
CA ASN A 221 -2.64 6.70 19.24
C ASN A 221 -2.75 5.65 18.11
N ASP A 222 -1.88 4.64 18.10
CA ASP A 222 -2.02 3.57 17.12
C ASP A 222 -3.21 2.66 17.45
N ASN A 223 -3.82 2.07 16.41
CA ASN A 223 -4.94 1.13 16.56
C ASN A 223 -4.45 -0.30 16.86
N CYS A 224 -3.19 -0.44 17.26
CA CYS A 224 -2.63 -1.73 17.60
C CYS A 224 -3.00 -2.05 19.03
N SER A 225 -3.85 -3.06 19.21
CA SER A 225 -4.08 -3.63 20.54
C SER A 225 -2.72 -4.04 21.12
N ASN A 226 -2.34 -3.47 22.26
CA ASN A 226 -1.16 -3.89 22.99
C ASN A 226 -1.32 -5.38 23.32
N SER A 227 -0.73 -6.26 22.52
CA SER A 227 -0.70 -7.68 22.80
C SER A 227 0.32 -7.93 23.92
N ASN A 228 -0.04 -7.58 25.16
CA ASN A 228 0.50 -8.21 26.35
C ASN A 228 -0.13 -9.59 26.55
N GLU A 229 -0.28 -10.36 25.48
CA GLU A 229 -0.61 -11.78 25.57
C GLU A 229 0.63 -12.56 25.18
N THR A 230 1.29 -13.08 26.20
CA THR A 230 2.25 -14.17 26.11
C THR A 230 1.62 -15.30 25.30
N ILE A 231 1.94 -15.40 24.01
CA ILE A 231 1.47 -16.51 23.19
C ILE A 231 2.22 -17.76 23.65
N THR A 232 1.56 -18.54 24.50
CA THR A 232 1.95 -19.91 24.83
C THR A 232 1.99 -20.72 23.53
N PRO A 233 3.04 -21.51 23.25
CA PRO A 233 3.15 -22.27 22.02
C PRO A 233 2.20 -23.48 22.05
N ALA A 234 0.92 -23.27 21.74
CA ALA A 234 -0.07 -24.33 21.67
C ALA A 234 -1.11 -24.17 20.53
N LEU A 235 -0.93 -23.20 19.61
CA LEU A 235 -1.85 -23.01 18.50
C LEU A 235 -1.15 -22.80 17.14
N ALA A 236 0.03 -23.39 16.95
CA ALA A 236 0.76 -23.38 15.67
C ALA A 236 0.65 -24.71 14.89
N ILE A 237 -0.17 -25.67 15.34
CA ILE A 237 -0.33 -26.97 14.67
C ILE A 237 -1.82 -27.32 14.60
N LYS A 238 -2.57 -26.66 13.72
CA LYS A 238 -3.89 -27.19 13.29
C LYS A 238 -4.37 -26.81 11.89
N HIS A 239 -3.51 -26.22 11.06
CA HIS A 239 -3.75 -26.16 9.61
C HIS A 239 -2.55 -26.72 8.85
N LYS A 240 -2.36 -28.03 9.00
CA LYS A 240 -1.59 -28.84 8.05
C LYS A 240 -2.56 -29.88 7.47
N LEU A 241 -2.58 -29.96 6.15
CA LEU A 241 -3.28 -30.91 5.28
C LEU A 241 -4.81 -30.81 5.23
N LEU A 242 -5.31 -30.32 4.10
CA LEU A 242 -6.37 -30.97 3.32
C LEU A 242 -6.36 -30.37 1.91
N ILE A 243 -5.71 -31.10 1.00
CA ILE A 243 -5.83 -31.02 -0.46
C ILE A 243 -6.84 -32.11 -0.84
N PRO A 244 -7.78 -31.87 -1.78
CA PRO A 244 -8.16 -32.87 -2.76
C PRO A 244 -7.36 -32.71 -4.06
#